data_AF-A0A2K3QKH9-F1
#
_entry.id   AF-A0A2K3QKH9-F1
#
_cell.length_a   1.000
_cell.length_b   1.000
_cell.length_c   1.000
_cell.angle_alpha   90.00
_cell.angle_beta   90.00
_cell.angle_gamma   90.00
#
_symmetry.space_group_name_H-M   'P 1'
#
loop_
_entity.id
_entity.type
_entity.pdbx_description
1 polymer ?
#
loop_
_entity_poly.entity_id
_entity_poly.type
_entity_poly.pdbx_seq_one_letter_code
_entity_poly.pdbx_strand_id
1 'polypeptide(L)'
;MSSKSWYALRSKAVPTRYGLSKNIQTLLHNLDLYYSGSLDATELGRLVRLSPQRRAALANTITKCANIIKNEPTEVKTCVDIIEMCTEILEIADRRPSVEVFPFMKLPMEIRDRILDLMITNVFRTTVIVPANNKSTCSCPTIDRSALSYQTAQMKALPTLLGTVLNQEFCRIFFRKKTFRFRCTCELFLHLSKNTTFFENVRHIVVHWCGNENANAFKMLRKCPRLESLTISISKLTYAYLSSRAQLMRSYFPGSFRNVRFSDISGLDELLEIRGLKTIQVSHAQVKGNTSLTVEMERAGLSSLLSGRLTQPASEHQESA
;
A
#
# COMPACT_ATOMS: atom_id res chain seq x y z
N MET A 1 -48.79 5.64 -14.97
CA MET A 1 -47.49 6.04 -15.55
C MET A 1 -47.14 7.41 -15.00
N SER A 2 -46.01 7.54 -14.29
CA SER A 2 -45.58 8.82 -13.72
C SER A 2 -45.28 9.81 -14.86
N SER A 3 -45.85 11.01 -14.80
CA SER A 3 -45.62 12.09 -15.79
C SER A 3 -44.24 12.75 -15.67
N LYS A 4 -43.40 12.25 -14.76
CA LYS A 4 -42.09 12.80 -14.40
C LYS A 4 -41.03 11.90 -15.03
N SER A 5 -40.43 12.37 -16.13
CA SER A 5 -39.33 11.67 -16.80
C SER A 5 -38.22 12.63 -17.18
N TRP A 6 -36.99 12.14 -17.13
CA TRP A 6 -35.83 12.90 -17.60
C TRP A 6 -35.96 13.26 -19.08
N TYR A 7 -36.53 12.37 -19.89
CA TYR A 7 -36.85 12.66 -21.29
C TYR A 7 -37.75 13.90 -21.45
N ALA A 8 -38.82 14.01 -20.66
CA ALA A 8 -39.74 15.15 -20.72
C ALA A 8 -39.06 16.47 -20.35
N LEU A 9 -38.17 16.45 -19.35
CA LEU A 9 -37.39 17.63 -18.95
C LEU A 9 -36.37 18.04 -20.01
N ARG A 10 -35.72 17.07 -20.65
CA ARG A 10 -34.76 17.31 -21.73
C ARG A 10 -35.45 17.94 -22.95
N SER A 11 -36.63 17.43 -23.33
CA SER A 11 -37.43 17.98 -24.44
C SER A 11 -37.86 19.42 -24.22
N LYS A 12 -38.04 19.84 -22.96
CA LYS A 12 -38.35 21.23 -22.57
C LYS A 12 -37.10 22.10 -22.34
N ALA A 13 -35.91 21.60 -22.68
CA ALA A 13 -34.61 22.26 -22.45
C ALA A 13 -34.34 22.70 -21.00
N VAL A 14 -35.02 22.08 -20.02
CA VAL A 14 -34.90 22.40 -18.59
C VAL A 14 -33.46 22.25 -18.06
N PRO A 15 -32.66 21.24 -18.46
CA PRO A 15 -31.30 21.09 -17.96
C PRO A 15 -30.41 22.30 -18.26
N THR A 16 -30.59 22.90 -19.44
CA THR A 16 -29.85 24.09 -19.87
C THR A 16 -30.42 25.34 -19.22
N ARG A 17 -31.75 25.53 -19.27
CA ARG A 17 -32.44 26.70 -18.68
C ARG A 17 -32.16 26.84 -17.19
N TYR A 18 -32.16 25.72 -16.46
CA TYR A 18 -31.97 25.72 -15.01
C TYR A 18 -30.52 25.48 -14.63
N GLY A 19 -29.59 25.37 -15.59
CA GLY A 19 -28.17 25.11 -15.33
C GLY A 19 -27.95 23.91 -14.41
N LEU A 20 -28.55 22.76 -14.73
CA LEU A 20 -28.40 21.53 -13.94
C LEU A 20 -27.00 20.94 -14.17
N SER A 21 -26.31 20.59 -13.08
CA SER A 21 -24.98 19.99 -13.16
C SER A 21 -25.00 18.63 -13.87
N LYS A 22 -23.89 18.25 -14.55
CA LYS A 22 -23.77 16.93 -15.22
C LYS A 22 -24.10 15.77 -14.28
N ASN A 23 -23.69 15.86 -13.00
CA ASN A 23 -24.01 14.85 -11.99
C ASN A 23 -25.52 14.61 -11.84
N ILE A 24 -26.32 15.67 -11.84
CA ILE A 24 -27.78 15.56 -11.75
C ILE A 24 -28.39 15.04 -13.03
N GLN A 25 -27.91 15.50 -14.19
CA GLN A 25 -28.40 14.99 -15.46
C GLN A 25 -28.20 13.47 -15.56
N THR A 26 -27.04 12.97 -15.12
CA THR A 26 -26.77 11.52 -15.04
C THR A 26 -27.69 10.81 -14.03
N LEU A 27 -27.91 11.38 -12.84
CA LEU A 27 -28.76 10.74 -11.83
C LEU A 27 -30.23 10.68 -12.25
N LEU A 28 -30.76 11.75 -12.85
CA LEU A 28 -32.13 11.78 -13.38
C LEU A 28 -32.30 10.82 -14.56
N HIS A 29 -31.30 10.71 -15.44
CA HIS A 29 -31.30 9.69 -16.48
C HIS A 29 -31.31 8.27 -15.90
N ASN A 30 -30.52 8.01 -14.85
CA ASN A 30 -30.48 6.71 -14.20
C ASN A 30 -31.79 6.39 -13.44
N LEU A 31 -32.54 7.41 -13.00
CA LEU A 31 -33.88 7.21 -12.44
C LEU A 31 -34.87 6.72 -13.51
N ASP A 32 -34.82 7.27 -14.73
CA ASP A 32 -35.60 6.73 -15.87
C ASP A 32 -35.20 5.27 -16.18
N LEU A 33 -33.91 4.93 -16.12
CA LEU A 33 -33.44 3.55 -16.28
C LEU A 33 -33.98 2.63 -15.18
N TYR A 34 -34.05 3.12 -13.94
CA TYR A 34 -34.66 2.40 -12.83
C TYR A 34 -36.16 2.16 -13.07
N TYR A 35 -36.92 3.17 -13.52
CA TYR A 35 -38.33 2.97 -13.87
C TYR A 35 -38.54 1.99 -15.03
N SER A 36 -37.59 1.90 -15.97
CA SER A 36 -37.64 0.92 -17.06
C SER A 36 -37.23 -0.50 -16.65
N GLY A 37 -36.77 -0.70 -15.42
CA GLY A 37 -36.23 -1.99 -14.94
C GLY A 37 -34.82 -2.31 -15.46
N SER A 38 -34.16 -1.38 -16.15
CA SER A 38 -32.80 -1.56 -16.68
C SER A 38 -31.70 -1.30 -15.64
N LEU A 39 -32.07 -0.76 -14.47
CA LEU A 39 -31.16 -0.44 -13.38
C LEU A 39 -31.82 -0.81 -12.05
N ASP A 40 -31.10 -1.49 -11.18
CA ASP A 40 -31.62 -1.85 -9.86
C ASP A 40 -31.58 -0.68 -8.87
N ALA A 41 -32.53 -0.65 -7.94
CA ALA A 41 -32.57 0.32 -6.83
C ALA A 41 -31.24 0.36 -6.05
N THR A 42 -30.61 -0.80 -5.85
CA THR A 42 -29.33 -0.89 -5.13
C THR A 42 -28.20 -0.21 -5.88
N GLU A 43 -28.16 -0.34 -7.22
CA GLU A 43 -27.15 0.30 -8.06
C GLU A 43 -27.34 1.81 -8.12
N LEU A 44 -28.58 2.27 -8.34
CA LEU A 44 -28.92 3.70 -8.29
C LEU A 44 -28.53 4.33 -6.94
N GLY A 45 -28.91 3.68 -5.84
CA GLY A 45 -28.56 4.13 -4.50
C GLY A 45 -27.04 4.13 -4.25
N ARG A 46 -26.30 3.17 -4.80
CA ARG A 46 -24.82 3.11 -4.69
C ARG A 46 -24.15 4.31 -5.35
N LEU A 47 -24.67 4.78 -6.49
CA LEU A 47 -24.13 5.95 -7.18
C LEU A 47 -24.16 7.23 -6.34
N VAL A 48 -25.13 7.34 -5.42
CA VAL A 48 -25.27 8.47 -4.48
C VAL A 48 -24.47 8.22 -3.21
N ARG A 49 -24.58 7.03 -2.59
CA ARG A 49 -23.90 6.69 -1.33
C ARG A 49 -22.37 6.76 -1.43
N LEU A 50 -21.80 6.31 -2.55
CA LEU A 50 -20.34 6.27 -2.74
C LEU A 50 -19.74 7.59 -3.24
N SER A 51 -20.56 8.60 -3.58
CA SER A 51 -20.09 9.88 -4.12
C SER A 51 -20.69 11.06 -3.35
N PRO A 52 -19.94 11.65 -2.41
CA PRO A 52 -20.37 12.85 -1.68
C PRO A 52 -20.76 14.01 -2.60
N GLN A 53 -20.07 14.15 -3.74
CA GLN A 53 -20.34 15.17 -4.75
C GLN A 53 -21.72 15.00 -5.40
N ARG A 54 -22.13 13.76 -5.69
CA ARG A 54 -23.46 13.45 -6.25
C ARG A 54 -24.56 13.68 -5.21
N ARG A 55 -24.33 13.31 -3.95
CA ARG A 55 -25.28 13.59 -2.86
C ARG A 55 -25.45 15.10 -2.63
N ALA A 56 -24.36 15.86 -2.62
CA ALA A 56 -24.42 17.33 -2.53
C ALA A 56 -25.13 17.96 -3.74
N ALA A 57 -24.92 17.43 -4.95
CA ALA A 57 -25.58 17.92 -6.15
C ALA A 57 -27.12 17.79 -6.07
N LEU A 58 -27.63 16.73 -5.43
CA LEU A 58 -29.08 16.54 -5.23
C LEU A 58 -29.65 17.61 -4.29
N ALA A 59 -29.02 17.80 -3.13
CA ALA A 59 -29.42 18.82 -2.16
C ALA A 59 -29.38 20.23 -2.78
N ASN A 60 -28.28 20.57 -3.47
CA ASN A 60 -28.13 21.86 -4.13
C ASN A 60 -29.19 22.11 -5.21
N THR A 61 -29.60 21.06 -5.92
CA THR A 61 -30.63 21.17 -6.97
C THR A 61 -32.02 21.37 -6.37
N ILE A 62 -32.34 20.70 -5.27
CA ILE A 62 -33.59 20.93 -4.52
C ILE A 62 -33.65 22.39 -4.04
N THR A 63 -32.57 22.90 -3.44
CA THR A 63 -32.50 24.31 -3.01
C THR A 63 -32.63 25.27 -4.19
N LYS A 64 -32.01 24.94 -5.33
CA LYS A 64 -32.10 25.76 -6.55
C LYS A 64 -33.53 25.81 -7.08
N CYS A 65 -34.23 24.68 -7.16
CA CYS A 65 -35.63 24.62 -7.57
C CYS A 65 -36.55 25.37 -6.59
N ALA A 66 -36.30 25.27 -5.28
CA ALA A 66 -37.04 26.05 -4.29
C ALA A 66 -36.87 27.57 -4.45
N ASN A 67 -35.66 28.03 -4.80
CA ASN A 67 -35.40 29.44 -5.09
C ASN A 67 -36.07 29.91 -6.39
N ILE A 68 -36.10 29.08 -7.43
CA ILE A 68 -36.81 29.40 -8.69
C ILE A 68 -38.30 29.53 -8.42
N ILE A 69 -38.91 28.62 -7.66
CA ILE A 69 -40.33 28.70 -7.26
C ILE A 69 -40.67 30.04 -6.59
N LYS A 70 -39.77 30.53 -5.72
CA LYS A 70 -39.97 31.80 -5.01
C LYS A 70 -39.95 33.02 -5.95
N ASN A 71 -39.15 32.97 -7.01
CA ASN A 71 -38.94 34.10 -7.91
C ASN A 71 -39.84 34.04 -9.16
N GLU A 72 -40.22 32.83 -9.62
CA GLU A 72 -40.95 32.58 -10.85
C GLU A 72 -42.08 31.54 -10.61
N PRO A 73 -43.26 31.98 -10.15
CA PRO A 73 -44.37 31.08 -9.80
C PRO A 73 -44.92 30.27 -10.98
N THR A 74 -44.66 30.70 -12.21
CA THR A 74 -45.07 30.01 -13.44
C THR A 74 -44.34 28.68 -13.65
N GLU A 75 -43.14 28.52 -13.07
CA GLU A 75 -42.29 27.33 -13.22
C GLU A 75 -42.43 26.33 -12.07
N VAL A 76 -43.42 26.53 -11.20
CA VAL A 76 -43.67 25.69 -10.02
C VAL A 76 -43.79 24.22 -10.38
N LYS A 77 -44.56 23.90 -11.42
CA LYS A 77 -44.79 22.51 -11.83
C LYS A 77 -43.48 21.79 -12.19
N THR A 78 -42.65 22.42 -13.03
CA THR A 78 -41.36 21.86 -13.46
C THR A 78 -40.41 21.70 -12.27
N CYS A 79 -40.38 22.68 -11.35
CA CYS A 79 -39.51 22.62 -10.18
C CYS A 79 -39.93 21.54 -9.18
N VAL A 80 -41.25 21.36 -8.98
CA VAL A 80 -41.79 20.28 -8.14
C VAL A 80 -41.43 18.92 -8.72
N ASP A 81 -41.59 18.72 -10.03
CA ASP A 81 -41.21 17.45 -10.69
C ASP A 81 -39.71 17.12 -10.45
N ILE A 82 -38.81 18.11 -10.55
CA ILE A 82 -37.38 17.91 -10.28
C ILE A 82 -37.11 17.59 -8.81
N ILE A 83 -37.75 18.31 -7.90
CA ILE A 83 -37.60 18.09 -6.45
C ILE A 83 -38.03 16.66 -6.11
N GLU A 84 -39.19 16.22 -6.59
CA GLU A 84 -39.73 14.90 -6.31
C GLU A 84 -38.81 13.78 -6.83
N MET A 85 -38.32 13.90 -8.06
CA MET A 85 -37.33 12.94 -8.59
C MET A 85 -36.03 12.95 -7.77
N CYS A 86 -35.53 14.11 -7.34
CA CYS A 86 -34.34 14.19 -6.51
C CYS A 86 -34.57 13.54 -5.13
N THR A 87 -35.75 13.75 -4.53
CA THR A 87 -36.12 13.12 -3.25
C THR A 87 -36.31 11.62 -3.39
N GLU A 88 -36.85 11.14 -4.50
CA GLU A 88 -36.98 9.70 -4.75
C GLU A 88 -35.61 9.02 -4.88
N ILE A 89 -34.68 9.65 -5.60
CA ILE A 89 -33.29 9.17 -5.68
C ILE A 89 -32.65 9.13 -4.28
N LEU A 90 -32.90 10.14 -3.44
CA LEU A 90 -32.42 10.16 -2.06
C LEU A 90 -33.06 9.04 -1.22
N GLU A 91 -34.36 8.80 -1.38
CA GLU A 91 -35.06 7.73 -0.66
C GLU A 91 -34.51 6.35 -1.06
N ILE A 92 -34.30 6.10 -2.35
CA ILE A 92 -33.65 4.89 -2.86
C ILE A 92 -32.22 4.75 -2.32
N ALA A 93 -31.48 5.86 -2.23
CA ALA A 93 -30.13 5.88 -1.67
C ALA A 93 -30.08 5.67 -0.15
N ASP A 94 -31.10 6.09 0.58
CA ASP A 94 -31.17 6.00 2.03
C ASP A 94 -31.75 4.64 2.50
N ARG A 95 -32.47 3.92 1.62
CA ARG A 95 -32.81 2.51 1.84
C ARG A 95 -31.53 1.69 2.02
N ARG A 96 -31.45 0.99 3.15
CA ARG A 96 -30.37 0.02 3.40
C ARG A 96 -30.48 -1.07 2.32
N PRO A 97 -29.43 -1.31 1.52
CA PRO A 97 -29.46 -2.39 0.54
C PRO A 97 -29.70 -3.71 1.28
N SER A 98 -30.48 -4.61 0.69
CA SER A 98 -30.51 -6.00 1.15
C SER A 98 -29.06 -6.48 1.15
N VAL A 99 -28.62 -7.03 2.28
CA VAL A 99 -27.25 -7.53 2.43
C VAL A 99 -27.21 -8.90 1.75
N GLU A 100 -27.46 -8.93 0.44
CA GLU A 100 -26.96 -9.99 -0.39
C GLU A 100 -25.45 -9.77 -0.49
N VAL A 101 -24.74 -10.34 0.49
CA VAL A 101 -23.28 -10.30 0.52
C VAL A 101 -22.81 -10.94 -0.76
N PHE A 102 -22.05 -10.19 -1.56
CA PHE A 102 -21.36 -10.74 -2.72
C PHE A 102 -20.61 -12.00 -2.25
N PRO A 103 -20.93 -13.19 -2.77
CA PRO A 103 -20.46 -14.45 -2.21
C PRO A 103 -19.01 -14.70 -2.64
N PHE A 104 -18.10 -13.84 -2.18
CA PHE A 104 -16.70 -13.83 -2.57
C PHE A 104 -16.07 -15.21 -2.41
N MET A 105 -16.36 -15.90 -1.30
CA MET A 105 -15.85 -17.24 -1.01
C MET A 105 -16.39 -18.35 -1.93
N LYS A 106 -17.50 -18.12 -2.64
CA LYS A 106 -18.04 -19.06 -3.64
C LYS A 106 -17.37 -18.93 -5.00
N LEU A 107 -16.61 -17.87 -5.25
CA LEU A 107 -15.88 -17.70 -6.49
C LEU A 107 -14.71 -18.70 -6.58
N PRO A 108 -14.32 -19.17 -7.77
CA PRO A 108 -13.07 -19.89 -7.98
C PRO A 108 -11.86 -19.11 -7.45
N MET A 109 -10.84 -19.84 -6.97
CA MET A 109 -9.64 -19.25 -6.35
C MET A 109 -8.94 -18.27 -7.30
N GLU A 110 -8.90 -18.57 -8.59
CA GLU A 110 -8.26 -17.75 -9.62
C GLU A 110 -8.93 -16.38 -9.76
N ILE A 111 -10.26 -16.33 -9.61
CA ILE A 111 -11.03 -15.08 -9.65
C ILE A 111 -10.79 -14.30 -8.36
N ARG A 112 -10.82 -14.97 -7.20
CA ARG A 112 -10.51 -14.34 -5.90
C ARG A 112 -9.12 -13.72 -5.89
N ASP A 113 -8.13 -14.44 -6.40
CA ASP A 113 -6.75 -13.97 -6.52
C ASP A 113 -6.67 -12.70 -7.38
N ARG A 114 -7.34 -12.68 -8.54
CA ARG A 114 -7.37 -11.50 -9.40
C ARG A 114 -8.04 -10.30 -8.72
N ILE A 115 -9.13 -10.53 -7.99
CA ILE A 115 -9.81 -9.47 -7.24
C ILE A 115 -8.90 -8.92 -6.15
N LEU A 116 -8.28 -9.78 -5.33
CA LEU A 116 -7.34 -9.38 -4.29
C LEU A 116 -6.15 -8.63 -4.87
N ASP A 117 -5.62 -9.08 -6.00
CA ASP A 117 -4.53 -8.42 -6.69
C ASP A 117 -4.90 -7.01 -7.16
N LEU A 118 -6.09 -6.84 -7.75
CA LEU A 118 -6.61 -5.53 -8.14
C LEU A 118 -6.79 -4.61 -6.93
N MET A 119 -7.33 -5.13 -5.82
CA MET A 119 -7.48 -4.36 -4.58
C MET A 119 -6.13 -3.91 -4.02
N ILE A 120 -5.16 -4.83 -3.94
CA ILE A 120 -3.81 -4.55 -3.45
C ILE A 120 -3.12 -3.53 -4.35
N THR A 121 -3.21 -3.67 -5.68
CA THR A 121 -2.54 -2.78 -6.64
C THR A 121 -3.15 -1.37 -6.64
N ASN A 122 -4.46 -1.26 -6.47
CA ASN A 122 -5.14 0.03 -6.39
C ASN A 122 -4.79 0.81 -5.12
N VAL A 123 -4.63 0.11 -3.99
CA VAL A 123 -4.28 0.73 -2.70
C VAL A 123 -2.77 0.98 -2.59
N PHE A 124 -1.95 -0.01 -2.95
CA PHE A 124 -0.49 0.06 -2.95
C PHE A 124 -0.01 0.21 -4.39
N ARG A 125 -0.06 1.43 -4.92
CA ARG A 125 0.33 1.71 -6.31
C ARG A 125 1.80 1.41 -6.60
N THR A 126 2.67 1.57 -5.60
CA THR A 126 4.09 1.24 -5.70
C THR A 126 4.36 -0.21 -5.30
N THR A 127 5.39 -0.81 -5.90
CA THR A 127 5.89 -2.15 -5.50
C THR A 127 6.66 -2.09 -4.19
N VAL A 128 7.35 -0.98 -3.94
CA VAL A 128 8.08 -0.73 -2.70
C VAL A 128 7.13 -0.18 -1.63
N ILE A 129 7.16 -0.80 -0.46
CA ILE A 129 6.42 -0.41 0.73
C ILE A 129 7.42 -0.04 1.82
N VAL A 130 7.25 1.16 2.39
CA VAL A 130 7.90 1.54 3.65
C VAL A 130 6.93 1.17 4.77
N PRO A 131 7.28 0.22 5.66
CA PRO A 131 6.45 -0.15 6.78
C PRO A 131 6.07 1.07 7.63
N ALA A 132 4.91 1.00 8.29
CA ALA A 132 4.53 2.04 9.23
C ALA A 132 5.53 2.01 10.38
N ASN A 133 6.06 3.17 10.73
CA ASN A 133 7.03 3.29 11.80
C ASN A 133 6.34 2.85 13.10
N ASN A 134 6.64 1.64 13.56
CA ASN A 134 6.28 1.23 14.90
C ASN A 134 7.02 2.15 15.89
N LYS A 135 6.49 2.33 17.11
CA LYS A 135 7.17 3.07 18.19
C LYS A 135 8.51 2.37 18.53
N SER A 136 9.51 2.57 17.69
CA SER A 136 10.85 2.04 17.83
C SER A 136 11.66 3.07 18.62
N THR A 137 12.48 2.59 19.54
CA THR A 137 13.47 3.41 20.25
C THR A 137 14.71 3.66 19.39
N CYS A 138 14.66 3.32 18.10
CA CYS A 138 15.78 3.42 17.20
C CYS A 138 16.07 4.89 16.86
N SER A 139 17.31 5.31 17.09
CA SER A 139 17.81 6.65 16.79
C SER A 139 18.66 6.70 15.51
N CYS A 140 18.56 5.69 14.64
CA CYS A 140 19.35 5.64 13.41
C CYS A 140 19.01 6.82 12.48
N PRO A 141 20.03 7.44 11.84
CA PRO A 141 19.79 8.60 10.97
C PRO A 141 18.96 8.24 9.74
N THR A 142 18.02 9.11 9.39
CA THR A 142 17.23 8.95 8.15
C THR A 142 17.98 9.59 6.98
N ILE A 143 18.62 8.76 6.16
CA ILE A 143 19.40 9.20 4.99
C ILE A 143 18.52 9.46 3.76
N ASP A 144 17.39 8.78 3.67
CA ASP A 144 16.47 8.85 2.53
C ASP A 144 15.29 9.78 2.85
N ARG A 145 15.41 11.07 2.48
CA ARG A 145 14.35 12.07 2.66
C ARG A 145 13.13 11.80 1.76
N SER A 146 13.30 11.02 0.68
CA SER A 146 12.23 10.70 -0.26
C SER A 146 11.31 9.57 0.23
N ALA A 147 11.81 8.72 1.13
CA ALA A 147 11.09 7.61 1.74
C ALA A 147 10.39 8.00 3.05
N LEU A 148 9.73 9.17 3.06
CA LEU A 148 8.79 9.48 4.13
C LEU A 148 7.71 8.39 4.14
N SER A 149 7.44 7.85 5.32
CA SER A 149 6.50 6.74 5.57
C SER A 149 5.06 7.20 5.41
N TYR A 150 4.71 7.71 4.23
CA TYR A 150 3.36 8.12 3.91
C TYR A 150 2.56 6.85 3.62
N GLN A 151 1.63 6.54 4.52
CA GLN A 151 0.64 5.51 4.31
C GLN A 151 -0.73 6.15 4.40
N THR A 152 -1.52 6.00 3.34
CA THR A 152 -2.93 6.44 3.33
C THR A 152 -3.73 5.63 4.34
N ALA A 153 -4.90 6.16 4.76
CA ALA A 153 -5.81 5.41 5.62
C ALA A 153 -6.20 4.04 5.01
N GLN A 154 -6.32 3.97 3.68
CA GLN A 154 -6.61 2.74 2.94
C GLN A 154 -5.46 1.73 3.04
N MET A 155 -4.20 2.17 2.92
CA MET A 155 -3.03 1.30 3.08
C MET A 155 -2.93 0.70 4.48
N LYS A 156 -3.37 1.44 5.51
CA LYS A 156 -3.42 0.92 6.89
C LYS A 156 -4.61 -0.02 7.12
N ALA A 157 -5.76 0.28 6.51
CA ALA A 157 -6.98 -0.50 6.70
C ALA A 157 -6.95 -1.84 5.95
N LEU A 158 -6.43 -1.87 4.72
CA LEU A 158 -6.52 -3.06 3.85
C LEU A 158 -5.90 -4.31 4.48
N PRO A 159 -4.66 -4.30 5.03
CA PRO A 159 -4.08 -5.48 5.66
C PRO A 159 -4.87 -5.92 6.91
N THR A 160 -5.47 -4.99 7.65
CA THR A 160 -6.29 -5.33 8.83
C THR A 160 -7.61 -5.97 8.42
N LEU A 161 -8.28 -5.45 7.40
CA LEU A 161 -9.57 -5.94 6.92
C LEU A 161 -9.45 -7.28 6.22
N LEU A 162 -8.53 -7.39 5.27
CA LEU A 162 -8.37 -8.61 4.46
C LEU A 162 -7.45 -9.64 5.14
N GLY A 163 -6.47 -9.19 5.92
CA GLY A 163 -5.58 -10.08 6.65
C GLY A 163 -6.26 -10.81 7.82
N THR A 164 -7.39 -10.32 8.31
CA THR A 164 -8.18 -11.02 9.34
C THR A 164 -9.10 -12.09 8.73
N VAL A 165 -9.76 -11.79 7.61
CA VAL A 165 -10.76 -12.67 7.00
C VAL A 165 -10.16 -13.64 5.98
N LEU A 166 -9.22 -13.19 5.15
CA LEU A 166 -8.64 -13.93 4.02
C LEU A 166 -7.15 -14.19 4.19
N ASN A 167 -6.66 -14.12 5.44
CA ASN A 167 -5.25 -14.05 5.84
C ASN A 167 -4.27 -14.73 4.88
N GLN A 168 -4.42 -16.04 4.64
CA GLN A 168 -3.51 -16.81 3.81
C GLN A 168 -3.51 -16.37 2.33
N GLU A 169 -4.68 -16.18 1.73
CA GLU A 169 -4.81 -15.72 0.32
C GLU A 169 -4.23 -14.31 0.17
N PHE A 170 -4.60 -13.40 1.09
CA PHE A 170 -4.10 -12.03 1.09
C PHE A 170 -2.59 -11.98 1.24
N CYS A 171 -2.03 -12.63 2.27
CA CYS A 171 -0.60 -12.62 2.55
C CYS A 171 0.19 -13.22 1.38
N ARG A 172 -0.28 -14.31 0.79
CA ARG A 172 0.37 -14.94 -0.37
C ARG A 172 0.53 -13.96 -1.54
N ILE A 173 -0.51 -13.20 -1.87
CA ILE A 173 -0.48 -12.26 -3.01
C ILE A 173 0.32 -11.00 -2.63
N PHE A 174 0.04 -10.44 -1.46
CA PHE A 174 0.64 -9.19 -0.98
C PHE A 174 2.16 -9.29 -0.86
N PHE A 175 2.66 -10.29 -0.13
CA PHE A 175 4.10 -10.45 0.10
C PHE A 175 4.87 -10.93 -1.13
N ARG A 176 4.21 -11.58 -2.10
CA ARG A 176 4.83 -11.99 -3.36
C ARG A 176 5.08 -10.82 -4.30
N LYS A 177 4.26 -9.77 -4.26
CA LYS A 177 4.39 -8.61 -5.17
C LYS A 177 5.13 -7.43 -4.56
N LYS A 178 5.18 -7.34 -3.23
CA LYS A 178 5.66 -6.14 -2.54
C LYS A 178 7.06 -6.34 -1.98
N THR A 179 7.86 -5.29 -2.11
CA THR A 179 9.21 -5.21 -1.55
C THR A 179 9.20 -4.27 -0.37
N PHE A 180 9.72 -4.72 0.77
CA PHE A 180 9.70 -3.96 2.02
C PHE A 180 11.01 -3.24 2.21
N ARG A 181 10.97 -1.91 2.27
CA ARG A 181 12.14 -1.06 2.45
C ARG A 181 12.22 -0.57 3.89
N PHE A 182 13.31 -0.91 4.56
CA PHE A 182 13.62 -0.51 5.93
C PHE A 182 14.73 0.53 5.96
N ARG A 183 14.59 1.51 6.86
CA ARG A 183 15.55 2.62 6.99
C ARG A 183 16.85 2.19 7.67
N CYS A 184 16.81 1.16 8.48
CA CYS A 184 17.95 0.61 9.20
C CYS A 184 17.69 -0.86 9.58
N THR A 185 18.72 -1.56 10.04
CA THR A 185 18.58 -2.95 10.49
C THR A 185 17.82 -3.06 11.80
N CYS A 186 17.86 -2.04 12.67
CA CYS A 186 17.08 -2.02 13.91
C CYS A 186 15.58 -2.04 13.65
N GLU A 187 15.11 -1.26 12.67
CA GLU A 187 13.71 -1.25 12.24
C GLU A 187 13.32 -2.62 11.65
N LEU A 188 14.17 -3.17 10.78
CA LEU A 188 13.98 -4.52 10.24
C LEU A 188 13.84 -5.57 11.35
N PHE A 189 14.76 -5.58 12.32
CA PHE A 189 14.73 -6.51 13.45
C PHE A 189 13.44 -6.36 14.27
N LEU A 190 12.99 -5.13 14.52
CA LEU A 190 11.73 -4.88 15.22
C LEU A 190 10.53 -5.50 14.49
N HIS A 191 10.47 -5.35 13.17
CA HIS A 191 9.38 -5.92 12.36
C HIS A 191 9.47 -7.45 12.28
N LEU A 192 10.67 -8.02 12.15
CA LEU A 192 10.86 -9.46 12.15
C LEU A 192 10.53 -10.12 13.49
N SER A 193 10.82 -9.43 14.61
CA SER A 193 10.58 -9.97 15.96
C SER A 193 9.14 -9.81 16.44
N LYS A 194 8.46 -8.71 16.08
CA LYS A 194 7.11 -8.42 16.59
C LYS A 194 5.98 -8.90 15.68
N ASN A 195 6.21 -9.03 14.38
CA ASN A 195 5.16 -9.34 13.42
C ASN A 195 5.38 -10.74 12.82
N THR A 196 4.71 -11.74 13.38
CA THR A 196 4.77 -13.14 12.94
C THR A 196 4.31 -13.31 11.49
N THR A 197 3.20 -12.65 11.12
CA THR A 197 2.69 -12.67 9.74
C THR A 197 3.72 -12.15 8.74
N PHE A 198 4.42 -11.07 9.08
CA PHE A 198 5.50 -10.52 8.26
C PHE A 198 6.66 -11.51 8.16
N PHE A 199 7.13 -12.03 9.28
CA PHE A 199 8.24 -12.97 9.36
C PHE A 199 8.01 -14.23 8.50
N GLU A 200 6.81 -14.81 8.55
CA GLU A 200 6.45 -16.03 7.83
C GLU A 200 6.28 -15.84 6.31
N ASN A 201 5.94 -14.62 5.86
CA ASN A 201 5.49 -14.40 4.49
C ASN A 201 6.43 -13.52 3.66
N VAL A 202 7.31 -12.74 4.27
CA VAL A 202 8.16 -11.78 3.56
C VAL A 202 9.08 -12.48 2.55
N ARG A 203 9.10 -11.95 1.32
CA ARG A 203 9.93 -12.47 0.22
C ARG A 203 11.00 -11.50 -0.25
N HIS A 204 10.72 -10.20 -0.21
CA HIS A 204 11.56 -9.19 -0.83
C HIS A 204 11.85 -8.06 0.16
N ILE A 205 13.13 -7.90 0.54
CA ILE A 205 13.56 -6.92 1.54
C ILE A 205 14.66 -6.03 0.96
N VAL A 206 14.53 -4.73 1.21
CA VAL A 206 15.58 -3.73 1.01
C VAL A 206 15.88 -3.11 2.37
N VAL A 207 17.12 -3.17 2.84
CA VAL A 207 17.48 -2.61 4.13
C VAL A 207 18.78 -1.82 4.03
N HIS A 208 18.79 -0.64 4.65
CA HIS A 208 20.04 0.10 4.83
C HIS A 208 20.81 -0.48 6.01
N TRP A 209 22.03 -0.94 5.73
CA TRP A 209 22.91 -1.53 6.74
C TRP A 209 23.48 -0.44 7.63
N CYS A 210 22.76 -0.13 8.70
CA CYS A 210 23.20 0.73 9.79
C CYS A 210 22.41 0.40 11.06
N GLY A 211 22.98 0.77 12.21
CA GLY A 211 22.40 0.55 13.52
C GLY A 211 23.17 -0.47 14.35
N ASN A 212 22.78 -0.57 15.62
CA ASN A 212 23.40 -1.47 16.60
C ASN A 212 22.87 -2.92 16.50
N GLU A 213 21.68 -3.13 15.93
CA GLU A 213 21.03 -4.44 15.85
C GLU A 213 21.33 -5.21 14.55
N ASN A 214 22.42 -4.89 13.83
CA ASN A 214 22.75 -5.51 12.54
C ASN A 214 22.79 -7.04 12.62
N ALA A 215 23.58 -7.58 13.58
CA ALA A 215 23.73 -9.01 13.79
C ALA A 215 22.39 -9.71 14.08
N ASN A 216 21.57 -9.13 14.97
CA ASN A 216 20.27 -9.69 15.35
C ASN A 216 19.28 -9.67 14.18
N ALA A 217 19.26 -8.58 13.39
CA ALA A 217 18.44 -8.49 12.20
C ALA A 217 18.80 -9.58 11.18
N PHE A 218 20.09 -9.79 10.89
CA PHE A 218 20.53 -10.78 9.92
C PHE A 218 20.37 -12.23 10.42
N LYS A 219 20.56 -12.50 11.73
CA LYS A 219 20.18 -13.78 12.35
C LYS A 219 18.69 -14.10 12.16
N MET A 220 17.83 -13.09 12.28
CA MET A 220 16.39 -13.26 12.02
C MET A 220 16.09 -13.49 10.55
N LEU A 221 16.76 -12.78 9.63
CA LEU A 221 16.58 -12.98 8.18
C LEU A 221 16.91 -14.42 7.75
N ARG A 222 17.95 -15.03 8.34
CA ARG A 222 18.29 -16.43 8.09
C ARG A 222 17.13 -17.38 8.39
N LYS A 223 16.29 -17.04 9.38
CA LYS A 223 15.15 -17.85 9.81
C LYS A 223 13.87 -17.57 9.01
N CYS A 224 13.87 -16.59 8.11
CA CYS A 224 12.69 -16.27 7.30
C CYS A 224 12.44 -17.37 6.24
N PRO A 225 11.32 -18.09 6.30
CA PRO A 225 11.12 -19.30 5.49
C PRO A 225 10.89 -19.03 3.99
N ARG A 226 10.49 -17.81 3.63
CA ARG A 226 10.09 -17.44 2.25
C ARG A 226 10.93 -16.31 1.66
N LEU A 227 12.06 -15.96 2.27
CA LEU A 227 12.90 -14.87 1.80
C LEU A 227 13.56 -15.26 0.47
N GLU A 228 13.30 -14.50 -0.58
CA GLU A 228 13.81 -14.76 -1.93
C GLU A 228 14.80 -13.71 -2.41
N SER A 229 14.61 -12.45 -2.02
CA SER A 229 15.48 -11.35 -2.43
C SER A 229 15.87 -10.43 -1.28
N LEU A 230 17.15 -10.08 -1.22
CA LEU A 230 17.69 -9.12 -0.26
C LEU A 230 18.50 -8.05 -1.00
N THR A 231 18.20 -6.78 -0.71
CA THR A 231 19.02 -5.66 -1.17
C THR A 231 19.62 -4.96 0.04
N ILE A 232 20.94 -4.95 0.12
CA ILE A 232 21.69 -4.26 1.16
C ILE A 232 22.11 -2.89 0.63
N SER A 233 21.54 -1.84 1.20
CA SER A 233 22.01 -0.48 0.96
C SER A 233 23.16 -0.17 1.92
N ILE A 234 24.26 0.41 1.42
CA ILE A 234 25.43 0.80 2.22
C ILE A 234 25.63 2.32 2.20
N SER A 235 26.19 2.86 3.29
CA SER A 235 26.55 4.28 3.39
C SER A 235 27.73 4.49 4.35
N LYS A 236 28.12 5.75 4.59
CA LYS A 236 29.12 6.07 5.62
C LYS A 236 28.74 5.54 7.02
N LEU A 237 27.45 5.42 7.32
CA LEU A 237 26.97 4.92 8.62
C LEU A 237 27.14 3.41 8.78
N THR A 238 27.31 2.67 7.68
CA THR A 238 27.54 1.22 7.74
C THR A 238 28.79 0.90 8.53
N TYR A 239 29.81 1.75 8.44
CA TYR A 239 31.09 1.61 9.15
C TYR A 239 31.08 2.09 10.61
N ALA A 240 29.96 2.64 11.10
CA ALA A 240 29.88 3.21 12.45
C ALA A 240 29.85 2.13 13.56
N TYR A 241 29.33 0.93 13.24
CA TYR A 241 29.12 -0.14 14.20
C TYR A 241 30.03 -1.33 13.88
N LEU A 242 30.98 -1.60 14.77
CA LEU A 242 31.96 -2.67 14.63
C LEU A 242 31.46 -3.98 15.24
N SER A 243 31.96 -5.11 14.75
CA SER A 243 31.76 -6.40 15.40
C SER A 243 32.45 -6.44 16.77
N SER A 244 32.03 -7.33 17.67
CA SER A 244 32.63 -7.45 19.01
C SER A 244 34.14 -7.72 18.94
N ARG A 245 34.57 -8.55 17.99
CA ARG A 245 35.99 -8.81 17.69
C ARG A 245 36.72 -7.53 17.28
N ALA A 246 36.17 -6.77 16.34
CA ALA A 246 36.79 -5.55 15.84
C ALA A 246 36.81 -4.44 16.90
N GLN A 247 35.78 -4.35 17.74
CA GLN A 247 35.72 -3.39 18.84
C GLN A 247 36.80 -3.68 19.89
N LEU A 248 37.02 -4.96 20.23
CA LEU A 248 38.14 -5.39 21.07
C LEU A 248 39.49 -5.08 20.42
N MET A 249 39.68 -5.44 19.15
CA MET A 249 40.95 -5.19 18.46
C MET A 249 41.27 -3.70 18.35
N ARG A 250 40.25 -2.84 18.21
CA ARG A 250 40.43 -1.39 18.15
C ARG A 250 41.01 -0.78 19.43
N SER A 251 40.72 -1.35 20.61
CA SER A 251 41.30 -0.83 21.86
C SER A 251 42.80 -1.10 21.97
N TYR A 252 43.31 -2.15 21.32
CA TYR A 252 44.73 -2.52 21.35
C TYR A 252 45.51 -2.05 20.12
N PHE A 253 44.86 -1.92 18.96
CA PHE A 253 45.50 -1.58 17.69
C PHE A 253 44.85 -0.38 16.97
N PRO A 254 44.71 0.79 17.61
CA PRO A 254 43.92 1.91 17.08
C PRO A 254 44.39 2.41 15.71
N GLY A 255 45.69 2.29 15.40
CA GLY A 255 46.26 2.66 14.09
C GLY A 255 45.66 1.86 12.93
N SER A 256 45.40 0.57 13.13
CA SER A 256 44.85 -0.33 12.11
C SER A 256 43.36 -0.09 11.82
N PHE A 257 42.66 0.62 12.70
CA PHE A 257 41.22 0.93 12.60
C PHE A 257 40.93 2.37 12.16
N ARG A 258 41.95 3.10 11.66
CA ARG A 258 41.73 4.43 11.04
C ARG A 258 40.77 4.35 9.85
N ASN A 259 40.89 3.27 9.06
CA ASN A 259 40.00 2.95 7.95
C ASN A 259 39.32 1.61 8.23
N VAL A 260 38.06 1.66 8.67
CA VAL A 260 37.25 0.46 8.94
C VAL A 260 36.92 -0.24 7.63
N ARG A 261 37.13 -1.56 7.59
CA ARG A 261 36.82 -2.43 6.45
C ARG A 261 35.49 -3.13 6.66
N PHE A 262 34.86 -3.63 5.60
CA PHE A 262 33.63 -4.43 5.72
C PHE A 262 33.77 -5.64 6.65
N SER A 263 34.95 -6.28 6.67
CA SER A 263 35.28 -7.43 7.54
C SER A 263 35.15 -7.16 9.04
N ASP A 264 35.14 -5.89 9.43
CA ASP A 264 35.13 -5.45 10.83
C ASP A 264 33.76 -4.91 11.26
N ILE A 265 32.78 -4.86 10.33
CA ILE A 265 31.45 -4.31 10.57
C ILE A 265 30.55 -5.33 11.25
N SER A 266 29.73 -4.86 12.20
CA SER A 266 28.73 -5.69 12.87
C SER A 266 27.69 -6.23 11.89
N GLY A 267 27.42 -7.53 11.95
CA GLY A 267 26.44 -8.22 11.14
C GLY A 267 26.98 -8.87 9.87
N LEU A 268 28.25 -8.65 9.48
CA LEU A 268 28.77 -9.28 8.26
C LEU A 268 28.77 -10.81 8.39
N ASP A 269 29.25 -11.34 9.52
CA ASP A 269 29.33 -12.78 9.75
C ASP A 269 27.94 -13.42 9.69
N GLU A 270 26.96 -12.83 10.39
CA GLU A 270 25.56 -13.26 10.35
C GLU A 270 24.93 -13.17 8.96
N LEU A 271 25.25 -12.12 8.19
CA LEU A 271 24.78 -11.94 6.82
C LEU A 271 25.35 -13.04 5.91
N LEU A 272 26.62 -13.42 6.11
CA LEU A 272 27.30 -14.48 5.38
C LEU A 272 26.83 -15.89 5.78
N GLU A 273 25.98 -16.05 6.78
CA GLU A 273 25.33 -17.33 7.09
C GLU A 273 24.01 -17.54 6.34
N ILE A 274 23.43 -16.49 5.76
CA ILE A 274 22.19 -16.59 4.98
C ILE A 274 22.47 -17.38 3.69
N ARG A 275 21.57 -18.32 3.33
CA ARG A 275 21.65 -19.18 2.14
C ARG A 275 20.29 -19.27 1.46
N GLY A 276 20.26 -19.73 0.21
CA GLY A 276 19.04 -20.01 -0.54
C GLY A 276 18.35 -18.80 -1.17
N LEU A 277 18.97 -17.62 -1.18
CA LEU A 277 18.37 -16.45 -1.83
C LEU A 277 18.44 -16.57 -3.36
N LYS A 278 17.37 -16.15 -4.05
CA LYS A 278 17.35 -16.09 -5.52
C LYS A 278 18.12 -14.88 -6.04
N THR A 279 18.03 -13.75 -5.34
CA THR A 279 18.64 -12.49 -5.78
C THR A 279 19.20 -11.71 -4.60
N ILE A 280 20.40 -11.16 -4.79
CA ILE A 280 21.08 -10.30 -3.82
C ILE A 280 21.66 -9.11 -4.55
N GLN A 281 21.48 -7.91 -3.97
CA GLN A 281 21.98 -6.68 -4.55
C GLN A 281 22.61 -5.81 -3.47
N VAL A 282 23.68 -5.11 -3.83
CA VAL A 282 24.34 -4.12 -2.96
C VAL A 282 24.31 -2.77 -3.66
N SER A 283 23.67 -1.80 -3.02
CA SER A 283 23.49 -0.43 -3.54
C SER A 283 23.97 0.62 -2.56
N HIS A 284 24.22 1.84 -3.03
CA HIS A 284 24.49 2.97 -2.14
C HIS A 284 23.18 3.62 -1.69
N ALA A 285 23.04 3.88 -0.38
CA ALA A 285 21.86 4.54 0.17
C ALA A 285 21.69 5.99 -0.33
N GLN A 286 22.79 6.64 -0.72
CA GLN A 286 22.77 7.87 -1.51
C GLN A 286 23.66 7.69 -2.73
N VAL A 287 23.07 7.71 -3.91
CA VAL A 287 23.82 7.81 -5.16
C VAL A 287 24.20 9.28 -5.31
N LYS A 288 25.42 9.65 -4.91
CA LYS A 288 25.99 10.94 -5.31
C LYS A 288 26.60 10.76 -6.70
N GLY A 289 26.47 11.76 -7.57
CA GLY A 289 27.04 11.70 -8.92
C GLY A 289 28.57 11.48 -8.96
N ASN A 290 29.27 11.71 -7.84
CA ASN A 290 30.73 11.59 -7.72
C ASN A 290 31.14 10.58 -6.64
N THR A 291 30.64 9.33 -6.69
CA THR A 291 31.19 8.26 -5.84
C THR A 291 32.61 7.92 -6.30
N SER A 292 33.56 7.88 -5.37
CA SER A 292 34.96 7.50 -5.67
C SER A 292 35.02 6.07 -6.22
N LEU A 293 35.91 5.83 -7.19
CA LEU A 293 36.17 4.50 -7.75
C LEU A 293 36.46 3.46 -6.66
N THR A 294 37.21 3.83 -5.62
CA THR A 294 37.53 2.93 -4.50
C THR A 294 36.27 2.49 -3.75
N VAL A 295 35.31 3.39 -3.56
CA VAL A 295 34.05 3.09 -2.86
C VAL A 295 33.16 2.18 -3.72
N GLU A 296 33.14 2.38 -5.04
CA GLU A 296 32.43 1.50 -5.97
C GLU A 296 33.08 0.12 -6.08
N MET A 297 34.42 0.03 -6.05
CA MET A 297 35.14 -1.24 -6.00
C MET A 297 34.81 -2.04 -4.74
N GLU A 298 34.76 -1.38 -3.57
CA GLU A 298 34.35 -2.00 -2.31
C GLU A 298 32.89 -2.49 -2.38
N ARG A 299 31.97 -1.68 -2.93
CA ARG A 299 30.57 -2.08 -3.16
C ARG A 299 30.49 -3.29 -4.10
N ALA A 300 31.25 -3.29 -5.19
CA ALA A 300 31.29 -4.39 -6.16
C ALA A 300 31.87 -5.67 -5.54
N GLY A 301 32.94 -5.55 -4.75
CA GLY A 301 33.54 -6.65 -4.00
C GLY A 301 32.56 -7.26 -3.00
N LEU A 302 31.85 -6.43 -2.22
CA LEU A 302 30.79 -6.89 -1.33
C LEU A 302 29.65 -7.55 -2.11
N SER A 303 29.23 -6.97 -3.24
CA SER A 303 28.20 -7.56 -4.10
C SER A 303 28.62 -8.94 -4.61
N SER A 304 29.87 -9.11 -5.03
CA SER A 304 30.41 -10.39 -5.49
C SER A 304 30.49 -11.42 -4.36
N LEU A 305 30.96 -11.02 -3.18
CA LEU A 305 31.02 -11.87 -2.00
C LEU A 305 29.63 -12.37 -1.60
N LEU A 306 28.67 -11.46 -1.48
CA LEU A 306 27.32 -11.80 -1.07
C LEU A 306 26.61 -12.65 -2.14
N SER A 307 26.78 -12.33 -3.42
CA SER A 307 26.24 -13.15 -4.52
C SER A 307 26.84 -14.55 -4.50
N GLY A 308 28.15 -14.69 -4.34
CA GLY A 308 28.80 -16.00 -4.32
C GLY A 308 28.42 -16.88 -3.12
N ARG A 309 27.96 -16.30 -2.00
CA ARG A 309 27.63 -17.04 -0.77
C ARG A 309 26.13 -17.19 -0.52
N LEU A 310 25.35 -16.11 -0.63
CA LEU A 310 23.93 -16.11 -0.22
C LEU A 310 23.02 -16.82 -1.21
N THR A 311 23.42 -16.96 -2.47
CA THR A 311 22.65 -17.69 -3.50
C THR A 311 22.97 -19.18 -3.55
N GLN A 312 23.95 -19.64 -2.76
CA GLN A 312 24.20 -21.07 -2.61
C GLN A 312 22.97 -21.73 -1.98
N PRO A 313 22.66 -23.00 -2.32
CA PRO A 313 21.54 -23.70 -1.70
C PRO A 313 21.71 -23.70 -0.18
N ALA A 314 20.59 -23.64 0.54
CA ALA A 314 20.61 -23.93 1.96
C ALA A 314 21.17 -25.35 2.12
N SER A 315 22.19 -25.51 2.95
CA SER A 315 22.76 -26.83 3.23
C SER A 315 21.62 -27.76 3.67
N GLU A 316 21.35 -28.80 2.89
CA GLU A 316 20.41 -29.87 3.21
C GLU A 316 20.89 -30.56 4.49
N HIS A 317 20.45 -30.07 5.66
CA HIS A 317 20.42 -30.76 6.97
C HIS A 317 19.84 -29.80 8.02
N GLN A 318 18.52 -29.69 8.04
CA GLN A 318 17.75 -29.30 9.24
C GLN A 318 16.26 -29.70 9.08
N GLU A 319 16.00 -30.87 8.47
CA GLU A 319 14.73 -31.60 8.60
C GLU A 319 14.95 -32.79 9.53
N SER A 320 15.10 -32.54 10.83
CA SER A 320 14.91 -33.53 11.90
C SER A 320 15.23 -32.91 13.26
N ALA A 321 14.23 -32.26 13.86
CA ALA A 321 13.96 -32.21 15.31
C ALA A 321 12.67 -31.41 15.56
#